data_AF-H5U2A6-F1
#
_entry.id   AF-H5U2A6-F1
#
_cell.length_a   1.000
_cell.length_b   1.000
_cell.length_c   1.000
_cell.angle_alpha   90.00
_cell.angle_beta   90.00
_cell.angle_gamma   90.00
#
_symmetry.space_group_name_H-M   'P 1'
#
loop_
_entity.id
_entity.type
_entity.pdbx_description
1 polymer ?
#
loop_
_entity_poly.entity_id
_entity_poly.type
_entity_poly.pdbx_seq_one_letter_code
_entity_poly.pdbx_strand_id
1 'polypeptide(L)' 'MLKDVKNMSERIACRVVGLSRSAYRRLPQAHTPADPDAALREQLRTYARKHPRHGFRRAWAHLRFDDGI' A
#
# COMPACT_ATOMS: atom_id res chain seq x y z
N MET A 1 8.40 -11.35 -10.66
CA MET A 1 9.28 -11.33 -9.45
C MET A 1 10.60 -12.04 -9.76
N LEU A 2 11.66 -11.93 -8.93
CA LEU A 2 12.95 -12.62 -9.16
C LEU A 2 12.81 -14.14 -9.33
N LYS A 3 11.81 -14.74 -8.67
CA LYS A 3 11.44 -16.15 -8.88
C LYS A 3 11.04 -16.44 -10.32
N ASP A 4 10.21 -15.60 -10.92
CA ASP A 4 9.64 -15.84 -12.25
C ASP A 4 10.58 -15.39 -13.37
N VAL A 5 11.29 -14.27 -13.18
CA VAL A 5 12.13 -13.65 -14.21
C VAL A 5 13.53 -14.28 -14.25
N LYS A 6 14.03 -14.77 -13.12
CA LYS A 6 15.39 -15.31 -12.98
C LYS A 6 15.42 -16.77 -12.52
N ASN A 7 14.26 -17.43 -12.45
CA ASN A 7 14.11 -18.82 -12.00
C ASN A 7 14.80 -19.12 -10.65
N MET A 8 14.84 -18.10 -9.76
CA MET A 8 15.48 -18.23 -8.45
C MET A 8 14.54 -18.91 -7.45
N SER A 9 15.11 -19.69 -6.52
CA SER A 9 14.33 -20.13 -5.36
C SER A 9 13.85 -18.94 -4.52
N GLU A 10 12.67 -19.06 -3.92
CA GLU A 10 12.12 -18.01 -3.06
C GLU A 10 13.07 -17.61 -1.93
N ARG A 11 13.81 -18.58 -1.38
CA ARG A 11 14.81 -18.34 -0.32
C ARG A 11 15.93 -17.42 -0.81
N ILE A 12 16.47 -17.66 -1.99
CA ILE A 12 17.54 -16.83 -2.57
C ILE A 12 16.98 -15.46 -2.93
N ALA A 13 15.83 -15.41 -3.60
CA ALA A 13 15.19 -14.15 -3.99
C ALA A 13 14.92 -13.23 -2.78
N CYS A 14 14.36 -13.77 -1.69
CA CYS A 14 14.09 -13.00 -0.47
C CYS A 14 15.39 -12.49 0.18
N ARG A 15 16.44 -13.32 0.20
CA ARG A 15 17.75 -12.92 0.75
C ARG A 15 18.37 -11.78 -0.04
N VAL A 16 18.32 -11.85 -1.38
CA VAL A 16 18.88 -10.81 -2.28
C VAL A 16 18.20 -9.46 -2.06
N VAL A 17 16.89 -9.45 -1.84
CA VAL A 17 16.10 -8.21 -1.64
C VAL A 17 16.13 -7.73 -0.18
N GLY A 18 16.65 -8.52 0.76
CA GLY A 18 16.62 -8.21 2.19
C GLY A 18 15.23 -8.37 2.82
N LEU A 19 14.33 -9.14 2.21
CA LEU A 19 12.97 -9.38 2.68
C LEU A 19 12.88 -10.69 3.46
N SER A 20 12.07 -10.75 4.52
CA SER A 20 11.77 -12.01 5.19
C SER A 20 10.82 -12.87 4.34
N ARG A 21 11.00 -14.20 4.34
CA ARG A 21 10.10 -15.12 3.60
C ARG A 21 8.65 -15.02 4.07
N SER A 22 8.42 -14.74 5.35
CA SER A 22 7.07 -14.62 5.92
C SER A 22 6.37 -13.33 5.48
N ALA A 23 7.11 -12.25 5.26
CA ALA A 23 6.59 -11.03 4.66
C ALA A 23 6.29 -11.23 3.16
N TYR A 24 7.17 -11.93 2.43
CA TYR A 24 6.93 -12.24 1.01
C TYR A 24 5.66 -13.08 0.78
N ARG A 25 5.41 -14.08 1.64
CA ARG A 25 4.25 -14.99 1.50
C ARG A 25 2.93 -14.38 1.95
N ARG A 26 2.97 -13.38 2.84
CA ARG A 26 1.75 -12.70 3.30
C ARG A 26 1.41 -11.61 2.31
N LEU A 27 0.26 -11.73 1.66
CA LEU A 27 -0.32 -10.63 0.92
C LEU A 27 -0.47 -9.43 1.86
N PRO A 28 -0.03 -8.23 1.46
CA PRO A 28 -0.35 -7.05 2.24
C PRO A 28 -1.89 -6.93 2.28
N GLN A 29 -2.45 -6.55 3.43
CA GLN A 29 -3.90 -6.38 3.60
C GLN A 29 -4.50 -5.46 2.53
N ALA A 30 -3.72 -4.47 2.11
CA ALA A 30 -4.00 -3.57 1.00
C ALA A 30 -4.28 -4.23 -0.37
N HIS A 31 -4.01 -5.52 -0.51
CA HIS A 31 -4.13 -6.29 -1.76
C HIS A 31 -5.11 -7.47 -1.62
N THR A 32 -5.86 -7.56 -0.52
CA THR A 32 -6.93 -8.57 -0.40
C THR A 32 -8.22 -8.01 -0.99
N PRO A 33 -9.09 -8.84 -1.60
CA PRO A 33 -10.41 -8.39 -2.06
C PRO A 33 -11.31 -7.84 -0.95
N ALA A 34 -10.97 -8.14 0.31
CA ALA A 34 -11.67 -7.70 1.50
C ALA A 34 -10.98 -6.50 2.18
N ASP A 35 -10.14 -5.73 1.47
CA ASP A 35 -9.48 -4.53 2.01
C ASP A 35 -10.52 -3.47 2.39
N PRO A 36 -10.82 -3.26 3.69
CA PRO A 36 -11.83 -2.29 4.12
C PRO A 36 -11.40 -0.86 3.83
N ASP A 37 -10.09 -0.63 3.65
CA ASP A 37 -9.50 0.70 3.47
C ASP A 37 -9.28 1.05 2.00
N ALA A 38 -9.70 0.21 1.06
CA ALA A 38 -9.43 0.43 -0.37
C ALA A 38 -9.99 1.78 -0.85
N ALA A 39 -11.26 2.07 -0.53
CA ALA A 39 -11.92 3.31 -0.90
C ALA A 39 -11.29 4.53 -0.21
N LEU A 40 -11.04 4.46 1.10
CA LEU A 40 -10.38 5.52 1.87
C LEU A 40 -8.98 5.84 1.31
N ARG A 41 -8.22 4.80 0.95
CA ARG A 41 -6.87 4.96 0.37
C ARG A 41 -6.93 5.62 -1.00
N GLU A 42 -7.93 5.29 -1.82
CA GLU A 42 -8.13 5.91 -3.13
C GLU A 42 -8.48 7.41 -2.99
N GLN A 43 -9.33 7.75 -2.03
CA GLN A 43 -9.66 9.14 -1.72
C GLN A 43 -8.43 9.91 -1.23
N LEU A 44 -7.67 9.37 -0.27
CA LEU A 44 -6.42 9.98 0.22
C LEU A 44 -5.41 10.20 -0.92
N ARG A 45 -5.28 9.23 -1.83
CA ARG A 45 -4.41 9.36 -3.02
C ARG A 45 -4.89 10.49 -3.92
N THR A 46 -6.19 10.60 -4.15
CA THR A 46 -6.77 11.66 -4.98
C THR A 46 -6.59 13.04 -4.34
N TYR A 47 -6.83 13.14 -3.04
CA TYR A 47 -6.59 14.36 -2.28
C TYR A 47 -5.12 14.79 -2.32
N ALA A 48 -4.18 13.87 -2.07
CA ALA A 48 -2.76 14.18 -2.06
C ALA A 48 -2.24 14.65 -3.43
N ARG A 49 -2.75 14.09 -4.54
CA ARG A 49 -2.43 14.57 -5.89
C ARG A 49 -2.90 16.01 -6.12
N LYS A 50 -4.08 16.38 -5.61
CA LYS A 50 -4.61 17.75 -5.71
C LYS A 50 -3.91 18.72 -4.75
N HIS A 51 -3.47 18.22 -3.60
CA HIS A 51 -2.92 19.04 -2.51
C HIS A 51 -1.57 18.51 -1.99
N PRO A 52 -0.49 18.57 -2.79
CA PRO A 52 0.79 17.94 -2.45
C PRO A 52 1.47 18.52 -1.20
N ARG A 53 1.12 19.76 -0.81
CA ARG A 53 1.63 20.42 0.41
C ARG A 53 0.74 20.18 1.64
N HIS A 54 -0.42 19.54 1.46
CA HIS A 54 -1.33 19.27 2.56
C HIS A 54 -0.91 17.95 3.20
N GLY A 55 -0.18 18.07 4.31
CA GLY A 55 0.14 16.92 5.15
C GLY A 55 -1.10 16.28 5.76
N PHE A 56 -0.89 15.19 6.50
CA PHE A 56 -1.97 14.31 6.97
C PHE A 56 -3.10 15.02 7.74
N ARG A 57 -2.79 16.07 8.52
CA ARG A 57 -3.81 16.80 9.31
C ARG A 57 -4.87 17.47 8.43
N ARG A 58 -4.45 18.04 7.29
CA ARG A 58 -5.37 18.69 6.34
C ARG A 58 -6.15 17.65 5.54
N ALA A 59 -5.52 16.54 5.17
CA ALA A 59 -6.22 15.43 4.54
C ALA A 59 -7.29 14.83 5.46
N TRP A 60 -6.97 14.65 6.75
CA TRP A 60 -7.92 14.17 7.74
C TRP A 60 -9.10 15.13 7.94
N ALA A 61 -8.82 16.43 8.06
CA ALA A 61 -9.89 17.43 8.21
C ALA A 61 -10.81 17.44 6.99
N HIS A 62 -10.25 17.36 5.78
CA HIS A 62 -11.03 17.30 4.54
C HIS A 62 -11.94 16.06 4.52
N LEU A 63 -11.39 14.88 4.80
CA LEU A 63 -12.18 13.65 4.79
C LEU A 63 -13.30 13.66 5.83
N ARG A 64 -13.01 14.19 7.02
CA ARG A 64 -13.95 14.19 8.14
C ARG A 64 -15.06 15.24 8.00
N PHE A 65 -14.74 16.42 7.48
CA PHE A 65 -15.66 17.57 7.49
C PHE A 65 -16.24 17.89 6.12
N ASP A 66 -15.51 17.65 5.03
CA ASP A 66 -15.96 17.97 3.66
C ASP A 66 -16.55 16.73 2.96
N ASP A 67 -15.91 15.57 3.07
CA ASP A 67 -16.34 14.33 2.40
C ASP A 67 -17.26 13.44 3.27
N GLY A 68 -17.30 13.65 4.60
CA GLY A 68 -18.22 12.99 5.52
C GLY A 68 -17.92 11.53 5.86
N ILE A 69 -16.63 11.16 5.98
CA ILE A 69 -16.15 9.82 6.41
C ILE A 69 -15.60 9.83 7.84
#